data_AF-A0A502SZG4-F1
#
_entry.id   AF-A0A502SZG4-F1
#
_cell.length_a   1.000
_cell.length_b   1.000
_cell.length_c   1.000
_cell.angle_alpha   90.00
_cell.angle_beta   90.00
_cell.angle_gamma   90.00
#
_symmetry.space_group_name_H-M   'P 1'
#
loop_
_entity.id
_entity.type
_entity.pdbx_description
1 polymer ?
#
loop_
_entity_poly.entity_id
_entity_poly.type
_entity_poly.pdbx_seq_one_letter_code
_entity_poly.pdbx_strand_id
1 'polypeptide(L)'
;MPNTVRNAVSNDIIAASGLNPFKAARETRGYTIEELSLTCGLAVGEIVDIEDGKDADPAKLRRIASALQVPEEELIRVPAAENRPTQQ
;
A
#
# COMPACT_ATOMS: atom_id res chain seq x y z
N MET A 1 13.35 12.17 -33.54
CA MET A 1 14.02 12.01 -32.22
C MET A 1 13.20 11.02 -31.40
N PRO A 2 13.77 9.91 -30.89
CA PRO A 2 13.00 8.93 -30.13
C PRO A 2 13.03 9.31 -28.64
N ASN A 3 11.97 9.96 -28.15
CA ASN A 3 11.84 10.20 -26.72
C ASN A 3 11.24 8.98 -26.03
N THR A 4 12.02 8.50 -25.06
CA THR A 4 11.85 7.30 -24.26
C THR A 4 10.56 7.37 -23.43
N VAL A 5 9.53 6.66 -23.86
CA VAL A 5 8.44 6.20 -22.99
C VAL A 5 8.92 4.96 -22.24
N ARG A 6 9.62 5.17 -21.12
CA ARG A 6 9.86 4.15 -20.11
C ARG A 6 9.33 4.67 -18.78
N ASN A 7 8.70 3.77 -18.02
CA ASN A 7 8.16 3.98 -16.67
C ASN A 7 6.81 4.69 -16.54
N ALA A 8 5.83 4.23 -17.31
CA ALA A 8 4.48 4.09 -16.78
C ALA A 8 4.21 2.58 -16.56
N VAL A 9 5.07 1.92 -15.78
CA VAL A 9 4.76 0.55 -15.32
C VAL A 9 3.64 0.70 -14.29
N SER A 10 2.44 0.80 -14.85
CA SER A 10 1.11 0.69 -14.29
C SER A 10 1.04 0.61 -12.77
N ASN A 11 0.93 1.78 -12.15
CA ASN A 11 0.46 1.92 -10.77
C ASN A 11 -0.96 1.30 -10.59
N ASP A 12 -1.67 1.10 -11.70
CA ASP A 12 -3.00 0.50 -11.75
C ASP A 12 -3.00 -1.04 -11.59
N ILE A 13 -1.87 -1.74 -11.74
CA ILE A 13 -1.82 -3.20 -11.56
C ILE A 13 -1.95 -3.58 -10.07
N ILE A 14 -1.48 -2.73 -9.16
CA ILE A 14 -1.49 -3.02 -7.71
C ILE A 14 -2.92 -2.95 -7.15
N ALA A 15 -3.78 -2.07 -7.67
CA ALA A 15 -5.12 -1.87 -7.13
C ALA A 15 -6.18 -2.88 -7.66
N ALA A 16 -5.93 -3.56 -8.78
CA ALA A 16 -6.98 -4.25 -9.54
C ALA A 16 -6.95 -5.79 -9.46
N SER A 17 -6.00 -6.42 -8.75
CA SER A 17 -5.79 -7.88 -8.86
C SER A 17 -5.61 -8.59 -7.51
N GLY A 18 -6.49 -8.39 -6.53
CA GLY A 18 -6.48 -9.17 -5.28
C GLY A 18 -5.14 -9.15 -4.50
N LEU A 19 -4.24 -8.25 -4.86
CA LEU A 19 -2.92 -8.06 -4.30
C LEU A 19 -3.05 -6.93 -3.28
N ASN A 20 -2.83 -7.26 -2.02
CA ASN A 20 -2.86 -6.24 -0.97
C ASN A 20 -1.70 -5.25 -1.20
N PRO A 21 -1.96 -3.93 -1.27
CA PRO A 21 -0.94 -2.93 -1.53
C PRO A 21 0.19 -2.95 -0.49
N PHE A 22 -0.10 -3.30 0.77
CA PHE A 22 0.90 -3.44 1.83
C PHE A 22 1.84 -4.61 1.55
N LYS A 23 1.30 -5.75 1.15
CA LYS A 23 2.10 -6.94 0.79
C LYS A 23 3.02 -6.66 -0.40
N ALA A 24 2.47 -6.06 -1.45
CA ALA A 24 3.25 -5.72 -2.64
C ALA A 24 4.37 -4.71 -2.34
N ALA A 25 4.08 -3.69 -1.53
CA ALA A 25 5.07 -2.70 -1.13
C ALA A 25 6.19 -3.33 -0.26
N ARG A 26 5.82 -4.20 0.69
CA ARG A 26 6.78 -4.93 1.53
C ARG A 26 7.72 -5.80 0.67
N GLU A 27 7.16 -6.62 -0.21
CA GLU A 27 7.93 -7.53 -1.06
C GLU A 27 8.84 -6.77 -2.05
N THR A 28 8.35 -5.68 -2.63
CA THR A 28 9.15 -4.83 -3.55
C THR A 28 10.35 -4.19 -2.86
N ARG A 29 10.25 -3.91 -1.55
CA ARG A 29 11.35 -3.40 -0.74
C ARG A 29 12.23 -4.49 -0.14
N GLY A 30 11.91 -5.76 -0.38
CA GLY A 30 12.70 -6.91 0.05
C GLY A 30 12.55 -7.26 1.54
N TYR A 31 11.50 -6.78 2.19
CA TYR A 31 11.24 -7.09 3.60
C TYR A 31 10.48 -8.41 3.77
N THR A 32 10.91 -9.24 4.72
CA THR A 32 10.03 -10.28 5.28
C THR A 32 9.00 -9.65 6.23
N ILE A 33 7.98 -10.43 6.63
CA ILE A 33 6.98 -9.96 7.61
C ILE A 33 7.66 -9.71 8.96
N GLU A 34 8.60 -10.55 9.36
CA GLU A 34 9.38 -10.42 10.59
C GLU A 34 10.26 -9.17 10.57
N GLU A 35 10.96 -8.91 9.46
CA GLU A 35 11.78 -7.72 9.33
C GLU A 35 10.94 -6.43 9.33
N LEU A 36 9.78 -6.45 8.66
CA LEU A 36 8.85 -5.32 8.70
C LEU A 36 8.31 -5.11 10.11
N SER A 37 7.94 -6.19 10.81
CA SER A 37 7.49 -6.18 12.21
C SER A 37 8.48 -5.46 13.12
N LEU A 38 9.76 -5.83 13.02
CA LEU A 38 10.82 -5.18 13.78
C LEU A 38 11.00 -3.70 13.40
N THR A 39 10.83 -3.37 12.11
CA THR A 39 11.03 -2.00 11.60
C THR A 39 9.89 -1.06 11.98
N CYS A 40 8.64 -1.50 11.92
CA CYS A 40 7.46 -0.67 12.20
C CYS A 40 6.94 -0.79 13.65
N GLY A 41 7.48 -1.72 14.43
CA GLY A 41 7.09 -1.95 15.83
C GLY A 41 5.67 -2.53 15.97
N LEU A 42 5.21 -3.29 14.99
CA LEU A 42 3.94 -4.03 15.02
C LEU A 42 4.22 -5.52 15.17
N ALA A 43 3.30 -6.27 15.77
CA ALA A 43 3.43 -7.72 15.80
C ALA A 43 3.25 -8.33 14.39
N VAL A 44 3.92 -9.46 14.13
CA VAL A 44 3.77 -10.23 12.88
C VAL A 44 2.30 -10.49 12.55
N GLY A 45 1.49 -10.88 13.55
CA GLY A 45 0.06 -11.13 13.36
C GLY A 45 -0.71 -9.88 12.92
N GLU A 46 -0.35 -8.70 13.43
CA GLU A 46 -0.99 -7.45 13.01
C GLU A 46 -0.65 -7.10 11.55
N ILE A 47 0.57 -7.37 11.11
CA ILE A 47 0.94 -7.19 9.70
C ILE A 47 0.16 -8.16 8.81
N VAL A 48 0.02 -9.43 9.22
CA VAL A 48 -0.78 -10.42 8.49
C VAL A 48 -2.24 -10.00 8.42
N ASP A 49 -2.83 -9.55 9.52
CA ASP A 49 -4.22 -9.09 9.54
C ASP A 49 -4.43 -7.86 8.64
N ILE A 50 -3.46 -6.95 8.56
CA ILE A 50 -3.47 -5.82 7.63
C ILE A 50 -3.32 -6.30 6.17
N GLU A 51 -2.40 -7.23 5.89
CA GLU A 51 -2.19 -7.81 4.55
C GLU A 51 -3.38 -8.68 4.08
N ASP A 52 -4.15 -9.23 5.00
CA ASP A 52 -5.40 -9.94 4.73
C ASP A 52 -6.63 -9.02 4.67
N GLY A 53 -6.47 -7.73 5.02
CA GLY A 53 -7.57 -6.75 5.06
C GLY A 53 -8.52 -6.91 6.25
N LYS A 54 -8.13 -7.65 7.28
CA LYS A 54 -8.89 -7.85 8.54
C LYS A 54 -8.69 -6.70 9.53
N ASP A 55 -7.56 -5.99 9.45
CA ASP A 55 -7.24 -4.82 10.26
C ASP A 55 -6.93 -3.62 9.35
N ALA A 56 -7.54 -2.48 9.65
CA ALA A 56 -7.40 -1.23 8.92
C ALA A 56 -7.17 -0.04 9.88
N ASP A 57 -6.65 -0.28 11.08
CA ASP A 57 -6.33 0.77 12.04
C ASP A 57 -5.37 1.82 11.42
N PRO A 58 -5.82 3.07 11.23
CA PRO A 58 -5.02 4.11 10.59
C PRO A 58 -3.66 4.33 11.25
N ALA A 59 -3.54 4.18 12.58
CA ALA A 59 -2.27 4.35 13.25
C ALA A 59 -1.25 3.27 12.87
N LYS A 60 -1.70 2.03 12.67
CA LYS A 60 -0.85 0.92 12.22
C LYS A 60 -0.46 1.08 10.76
N LEU A 61 -1.41 1.48 9.90
CA LEU A 61 -1.13 1.72 8.48
C LEU A 61 -0.07 2.81 8.29
N ARG A 62 -0.13 3.90 9.08
CA ARG A 62 0.88 4.97 9.07
C ARG A 62 2.28 4.50 9.49
N ARG A 63 2.36 3.62 10.50
CA ARG A 63 3.64 3.02 10.94
C ARG A 63 4.26 2.17 9.83
N ILE A 64 3.44 1.38 9.11
CA ILE A 64 3.91 0.58 7.98
C ILE A 64 4.37 1.49 6.83
N ALA A 65 3.60 2.53 6.47
CA ALA A 65 3.98 3.49 5.44
C ALA A 65 5.32 4.17 5.74
N SER A 66 5.51 4.60 7.01
CA SER A 66 6.76 5.21 7.48
C SER A 66 7.95 4.23 7.40
N ALA A 67 7.76 2.98 7.83
CA ALA A 67 8.78 1.94 7.78
C ALA A 67 9.19 1.58 6.34
N LEU A 68 8.20 1.51 5.44
CA LEU A 68 8.42 1.27 4.01
C LEU A 68 8.89 2.52 3.27
N GLN A 69 8.96 3.69 3.91
CA GLN A 69 9.33 4.96 3.28
C GLN A 69 8.51 5.21 2.00
N VAL A 70 7.19 5.08 2.12
CA VAL A 70 6.23 5.40 1.06
C VAL A 70 5.20 6.40 1.58
N PRO A 71 4.65 7.26 0.70
CA PRO A 71 3.54 8.14 1.06
C PRO A 71 2.35 7.32 1.58
N GLU A 72 1.67 7.83 2.60
CA GLU A 72 0.49 7.17 3.17
C GLU A 72 -0.59 6.97 2.11
N GLU A 73 -0.73 7.90 1.16
CA GLU A 73 -1.73 7.87 0.09
C GLU A 73 -1.54 6.71 -0.90
N GLU A 74 -0.32 6.16 -0.97
CA GLU A 74 0.00 5.01 -1.83
C GLU A 74 -0.53 3.69 -1.24
N LEU A 75 -0.59 3.61 0.10
CA LEU A 75 -1.04 2.42 0.83
C LEU A 75 -2.47 2.57 1.37
N ILE A 76 -2.78 3.75 1.87
CA ILE A 76 -4.06 4.18 2.43
C ILE A 76 -4.78 4.97 1.35
N ARG A 77 -5.12 4.31 0.25
CA ARG A 77 -6.17 4.86 -0.61
C ARG A 77 -7.47 4.74 0.17
N VAL A 78 -7.82 5.78 0.92
CA VAL A 78 -9.22 6.02 1.29
C VAL A 78 -9.98 5.99 -0.03
N PRO A 79 -10.99 5.12 -0.22
CA PRO A 79 -11.85 5.26 -1.38
C PRO A 79 -12.43 6.66 -1.25
N ALA A 80 -11.90 7.60 -2.05
CA ALA A 80 -12.47 8.92 -2.20
C ALA A 80 -13.93 8.63 -2.50
N ALA A 81 -14.80 8.96 -1.53
CA ALA A 81 -16.22 8.86 -1.71
C ALA A 81 -16.51 9.43 -3.10
N GLU A 82 -17.08 8.58 -3.94
CA GLU A 82 -17.40 8.86 -5.32
C GLU A 82 -18.46 9.97 -5.34
N ASN A 83 -18.04 11.21 -5.07
CA ASN A 83 -18.81 12.40 -5.31
C ASN A 83 -18.78 12.60 -6.82
N ARG A 84 -19.57 11.81 -7.54
CA ARG A 84 -20.00 12.20 -8.89
C ARG A 84 -20.80 13.49 -8.69
N PRO A 85 -20.35 14.67 -9.17
CA PRO A 85 -21.31 15.73 -9.40
C PRO A 85 -22.30 15.17 -10.43
N THR A 86 -23.57 15.03 -10.05
CA THR A 86 -24.68 14.89 -10.99
C THR A 86 -24.59 16.07 -11.95
N GLN A 87 -24.01 15.83 -13.13
CA GLN A 87 -24.00 16.82 -14.19
C GLN A 87 -25.41 16.87 -14.76
N GLN A 88 -25.98 18.08 -14.69
CA GLN A 88 -27.35 18.44 -15.06
C GLN A 88 -27.65 18.26 -16.55
#